data_AF-A0A8C6VMU8-F1
#
_entry.id   AF-A0A8C6VMU8-F1
#
_cell.length_a   1.000
_cell.length_b   1.000
_cell.length_c   1.000
_cell.angle_alpha   90.00
_cell.angle_beta   90.00
_cell.angle_gamma   90.00
#
_symmetry.space_group_name_H-M   'P 1'
#
loop_
_entity.id
_entity.type
_entity.pdbx_description
1 polymer ?
#
loop_
_entity_poly.entity_id
_entity_poly.type
_entity_poly.pdbx_seq_one_letter_code
_entity_poly.pdbx_strand_id
1 'polypeptide(L)'
;MRFRSSEILAQVRSSRLAPLRYVDDQGLPTEEYPLNPNGSPMGIAGVCSPDGRHLAMMPHPERCVLPWQWPWMPTSWRQSVKVSPWLRMFQNACEWCVRYPEGQP
;
A
#
# COMPACT_ATOMS: atom_id res chain seq x y z
N MET A 1 -7.54 8.02 -6.85
CA MET A 1 -7.98 6.96 -7.78
C MET A 1 -9.43 7.20 -8.13
N ARG A 2 -9.81 7.13 -9.41
CA ARG A 2 -11.20 7.22 -9.86
C ARG A 2 -11.59 5.93 -10.55
N PHE A 3 -12.76 5.42 -10.24
CA PHE A 3 -13.34 4.25 -10.90
C PHE A 3 -14.33 4.72 -11.96
N ARG A 4 -14.36 4.05 -13.11
CA ARG A 4 -15.25 4.42 -14.23
C ARG A 4 -16.72 4.27 -13.86
N SER A 5 -17.07 3.31 -13.00
CA SER A 5 -18.44 3.08 -12.55
C SER A 5 -18.49 2.46 -11.15
N SER A 6 -19.68 2.48 -10.54
CA SER A 6 -19.98 1.88 -9.24
C SER A 6 -19.78 0.37 -9.23
N GLU A 7 -20.02 -0.30 -10.35
CA GLU A 7 -19.93 -1.75 -10.50
C GLU A 7 -18.47 -2.20 -10.39
N ILE A 8 -17.55 -1.45 -11.01
CA ILE A 8 -16.11 -1.74 -10.93
C ILE A 8 -15.62 -1.55 -9.49
N LEU A 9 -16.06 -0.48 -8.81
CA LEU A 9 -15.72 -0.27 -7.40
C LEU A 9 -16.26 -1.42 -6.53
N ALA A 10 -17.50 -1.83 -6.76
CA ALA A 10 -18.12 -2.94 -6.05
C ALA A 10 -17.37 -4.26 -6.29
N GLN A 11 -16.92 -4.53 -7.53
CA GLN A 11 -16.12 -5.70 -7.88
C GLN A 11 -14.76 -5.70 -7.19
N VAL A 12 -14.04 -4.58 -7.21
CA VAL A 12 -12.75 -4.43 -6.51
C VAL A 12 -12.93 -4.70 -5.01
N ARG A 13 -14.01 -4.21 -4.41
CA ARG A 13 -14.34 -4.43 -3.00
C ARG A 13 -14.67 -5.90 -2.72
N SER A 14 -15.60 -6.50 -3.46
CA SER A 14 -16.05 -7.89 -3.22
C SER A 14 -14.95 -8.90 -3.45
N SER A 15 -14.08 -8.64 -4.43
CA SER A 15 -12.94 -9.48 -4.78
C SER A 15 -11.69 -9.20 -3.93
N ARG A 16 -11.78 -8.29 -2.95
CA ARG A 16 -10.69 -7.88 -2.04
C ARG A 16 -9.41 -7.44 -2.77
N LEU A 17 -9.57 -6.77 -3.91
CA LEU A 17 -8.44 -6.33 -4.77
C LEU A 17 -7.84 -4.98 -4.36
N ALA A 18 -8.20 -4.44 -3.19
CA ALA A 18 -7.72 -3.16 -2.68
C ALA A 18 -6.96 -3.33 -1.35
N PRO A 19 -5.67 -3.74 -1.40
CA PRO A 19 -4.90 -4.06 -0.19
C PRO A 19 -4.38 -2.83 0.58
N LEU A 20 -4.38 -1.64 -0.03
CA LEU A 20 -3.91 -0.41 0.62
C LEU A 20 -5.05 0.61 0.70
N ARG A 21 -5.20 1.22 1.87
CA ARG A 21 -6.16 2.30 2.12
C ARG A 21 -5.53 3.44 2.91
N TYR A 22 -5.94 4.66 2.61
CA TYR A 22 -5.80 5.82 3.50
C TYR A 22 -6.78 5.66 4.66
N VAL A 23 -6.31 5.95 5.87
CA VAL A 23 -7.07 5.80 7.11
C VAL A 23 -6.98 7.07 7.94
N ASP A 24 -7.97 7.27 8.80
CA ASP A 24 -7.94 8.29 9.84
C ASP A 24 -7.07 7.88 11.04
N ASP A 25 -7.00 8.74 12.06
CA ASP A 25 -6.23 8.50 13.28
C ASP A 25 -6.77 7.32 14.13
N GLN A 26 -7.99 6.84 13.85
CA GLN A 26 -8.57 5.65 14.47
C GLN A 26 -8.30 4.37 13.64
N GLY A 27 -7.62 4.51 12.50
CA GLY A 27 -7.32 3.41 11.60
C GLY A 27 -8.50 2.99 10.70
N LEU A 28 -9.56 3.79 10.62
CA LEU A 28 -10.69 3.53 9.75
C LEU A 28 -10.48 4.15 8.36
N PRO A 29 -10.85 3.48 7.26
CA PRO A 29 -10.73 4.06 5.92
C PRO A 29 -11.49 5.39 5.80
N THR A 30 -10.84 6.40 5.22
CA THR A 30 -11.39 7.75 5.12
C THR A 30 -11.32 8.32 3.71
N GLU A 31 -12.26 9.22 3.41
CA GLU A 31 -12.29 10.05 2.19
C GLU A 31 -12.00 11.53 2.48
N GLU A 32 -11.77 11.86 3.76
CA GLU A 32 -11.58 13.23 4.23
C GLU A 32 -10.16 13.74 3.93
N TYR A 33 -10.06 14.94 3.37
CA TYR A 33 -8.80 15.63 3.17
C TYR A 33 -8.32 16.28 4.49
N PRO A 34 -7.03 16.20 4.87
CA PRO A 34 -5.90 15.68 4.09
C PRO A 34 -5.56 14.19 4.31
N LEU A 35 -6.26 13.49 5.22
CA LEU A 35 -5.99 12.10 5.58
C LEU A 35 -6.06 11.16 4.36
N ASN A 36 -7.00 11.43 3.46
CA ASN A 36 -7.02 10.96 2.09
C ASN A 36 -6.65 12.13 1.16
N PRO A 37 -5.41 12.17 0.62
CA PRO A 37 -4.90 13.34 -0.09
C PRO A 37 -5.51 13.55 -1.48
N ASN A 38 -6.28 12.59 -2.00
CA ASN A 38 -6.77 12.62 -3.37
C ASN A 38 -8.25 12.23 -3.51
N GLY A 39 -8.98 12.11 -2.40
CA GLY A 39 -10.41 11.78 -2.37
C GLY A 39 -10.74 10.42 -3.00
N SER A 40 -9.83 9.44 -2.93
CA SER A 40 -10.12 8.10 -3.47
C SER A 40 -11.28 7.44 -2.70
N PRO A 41 -12.29 6.87 -3.38
CA PRO A 41 -13.41 6.21 -2.72
C PRO A 41 -12.94 5.11 -1.76
N MET A 42 -13.59 5.04 -0.59
CA MET A 42 -13.28 4.14 0.51
C MET A 42 -11.80 4.17 0.96
N GLY A 43 -11.10 5.29 0.72
CA GLY A 43 -9.68 5.42 1.00
C GLY A 43 -8.76 4.60 0.08
N ILE A 44 -9.23 3.98 -1.01
CA ILE A 44 -8.41 3.05 -1.80
C ILE A 44 -7.13 3.74 -2.33
N ALA A 45 -5.97 3.25 -1.92
CA ALA A 45 -4.65 3.80 -2.26
C ALA A 45 -3.83 2.88 -3.19
N GLY A 46 -4.25 1.61 -3.34
CA GLY A 46 -3.65 0.66 -4.27
C GLY A 46 -4.57 -0.50 -4.61
N VAL A 47 -4.33 -1.11 -5.77
CA VAL A 47 -5.08 -2.26 -6.30
C VAL A 47 -4.15 -3.38 -6.72
N CYS A 48 -4.60 -4.62 -6.56
CA CYS A 48 -3.84 -5.81 -6.91
C CYS A 48 -4.57 -6.64 -7.97
N SER A 49 -3.84 -7.35 -8.83
CA SER A 49 -4.42 -8.36 -9.72
C SER A 49 -5.02 -9.51 -8.90
N PRO A 50 -6.02 -10.25 -9.43
CA PRO A 50 -6.62 -11.38 -8.71
C PRO A 50 -5.63 -12.48 -8.31
N ASP A 51 -4.55 -12.65 -9.08
CA ASP A 51 -3.47 -13.60 -8.83
C ASP A 51 -2.36 -13.04 -7.92
N GLY A 52 -2.47 -11.79 -7.46
CA GLY A 52 -1.52 -11.16 -6.55
C GLY A 52 -0.20 -10.69 -7.18
N ARG A 53 0.02 -10.91 -8.48
CA ARG A 53 1.32 -10.65 -9.15
C ARG A 53 1.55 -9.20 -9.56
N HIS A 54 0.50 -8.41 -9.67
CA HIS A 54 0.59 -7.00 -10.05
C HIS A 54 -0.06 -6.13 -8.98
N LEU A 55 0.75 -5.31 -8.32
CA LEU A 55 0.30 -4.31 -7.36
C LEU A 55 0.58 -2.92 -7.92
N ALA A 56 -0.47 -2.14 -8.14
CA ALA A 56 -0.38 -0.74 -8.53
C ALA A 56 -0.84 0.14 -7.36
N MET A 57 -0.07 1.16 -7.01
CA MET A 57 -0.39 2.02 -5.86
C MET A 57 0.06 3.46 -6.06
N MET A 58 -0.58 4.37 -5.34
CA MET A 58 -0.24 5.80 -5.31
C MET A 58 0.83 6.18 -4.29
N PRO A 59 0.88 5.59 -3.07
CA PRO A 59 1.99 5.84 -2.14
C PRO A 59 3.35 5.43 -2.75
N HIS A 60 4.41 6.08 -2.27
CA HIS A 60 5.79 5.87 -2.72
C HIS A 60 6.63 5.10 -1.68
N PRO A 61 6.45 3.77 -1.53
CA PRO A 61 7.21 2.98 -0.55
C PRO A 61 8.73 3.02 -0.81
N GLU A 62 9.16 3.20 -2.06
CA GLU A 62 10.56 3.32 -2.45
C GLU A 62 11.25 4.55 -1.88
N ARG A 63 10.48 5.61 -1.59
CA ARG A 63 10.96 6.83 -0.95
C ARG A 63 10.97 6.74 0.57
N CYS A 64 10.56 5.61 1.15
CA CYS A 64 10.31 5.47 2.58
C CYS A 64 10.87 4.16 3.14
N VAL A 65 11.98 3.63 2.60
CA VAL A 65 12.63 2.38 3.05
C VAL A 65 13.58 2.56 4.24
N LEU A 66 14.11 3.77 4.45
CA LEU A 66 15.02 4.11 5.54
C LEU A 66 14.43 5.16 6.48
N PRO A 67 14.78 5.12 7.79
CA PRO A 67 14.24 6.04 8.79
C PRO A 67 14.45 7.53 8.46
N TRP A 68 15.60 7.91 7.90
CA TRP A 68 15.90 9.31 7.58
C TRP A 68 15.00 9.90 6.48
N GLN A 69 14.32 9.05 5.71
CA GLN A 69 13.38 9.48 4.67
C GLN A 69 11.98 9.81 5.23
N TRP A 70 11.70 9.44 6.48
CA TRP A 70 10.40 9.66 7.10
C TRP A 70 10.35 11.07 7.71
N PRO A 71 9.38 11.92 7.31
CA PRO A 71 9.27 13.27 7.86
C PRO A 71 8.91 13.26 9.36
N TRP A 72 8.28 12.19 9.84
CA TRP A 72 7.89 12.02 11.23
C TRP A 72 8.01 10.56 11.67
N MET A 73 8.41 10.35 12.91
CA MET A 73 8.30 9.07 13.62
C MET A 73 8.28 9.32 15.14
N PRO A 74 7.69 8.42 15.94
CA PRO A 74 7.77 8.49 17.40
C PRO A 74 9.24 8.51 17.88
N THR A 75 9.55 9.33 18.88
CA THR A 75 10.94 9.46 19.39
C THR A 75 11.51 8.13 19.88
N SER A 76 10.69 7.30 20.51
CA SER A 76 11.07 5.96 20.98
C SER A 76 11.51 5.03 19.84
N TRP A 77 11.05 5.25 18.62
CA TRP A 77 11.37 4.42 17.46
C TRP A 77 12.73 4.75 16.84
N ARG A 78 13.27 5.96 17.07
CA ARG A 78 14.53 6.40 16.43
C ARG A 78 15.72 5.51 16.73
N GLN A 79 15.73 4.84 17.89
CA GLN A 79 16.82 3.97 18.29
C GLN A 79 16.66 2.54 17.76
N SER A 80 15.42 2.04 17.70
CA SER A 80 15.08 0.66 17.40
C SER A 80 14.82 0.40 15.92
N VAL A 81 14.16 1.33 15.21
CA VAL A 81 13.81 1.17 13.80
C VAL A 81 15.03 1.46 12.94
N LYS A 82 15.61 0.41 12.34
CA LYS A 82 16.74 0.52 11.40
C LYS A 82 16.28 0.60 9.94
N VAL A 83 15.17 -0.05 9.63
CA VAL A 83 14.55 -0.08 8.31
C VAL A 83 13.05 0.06 8.47
N SER A 84 12.41 0.66 7.48
CA SER A 84 10.97 0.86 7.46
C SER A 84 10.22 -0.44 7.12
N PRO A 85 8.97 -0.62 7.59
CA PRO A 85 8.10 -1.71 7.14
C PRO A 85 7.92 -1.79 5.62
N TRP A 86 8.02 -0.66 4.92
CA TRP A 86 7.91 -0.59 3.45
C TRP A 86 8.99 -1.39 2.73
N LEU A 87 10.16 -1.60 3.36
CA LEU A 87 11.23 -2.44 2.80
C LEU A 87 10.75 -3.88 2.57
N ARG A 88 9.80 -4.37 3.38
CA ARG A 88 9.30 -5.75 3.29
C ARG A 88 8.65 -6.04 1.94
N MET A 89 8.05 -5.04 1.28
CA MET A 89 7.47 -5.22 -0.05
C MET A 89 8.53 -5.63 -1.08
N PHE A 90 9.70 -4.98 -1.06
CA PHE A 90 10.81 -5.26 -1.97
C PHE A 90 11.48 -6.60 -1.63
N GLN A 91 11.58 -6.92 -0.34
CA GLN A 91 12.06 -8.24 0.11
C GLN A 91 11.15 -9.36 -0.38
N ASN A 92 9.84 -9.22 -0.22
CA ASN A 92 8.87 -10.22 -0.71
C ASN A 92 8.98 -10.41 -2.23
N ALA A 93 9.14 -9.32 -2.99
CA ALA A 93 9.33 -9.40 -4.45
C ALA A 93 10.63 -10.13 -4.82
N CYS A 94 11.73 -9.81 -4.15
CA CYS A 94 13.02 -10.49 -4.33
C CYS A 94 12.94 -11.98 -3.96
N GLU A 95 12.39 -12.29 -2.78
CA GLU A 95 12.16 -13.65 -2.29
C GLU A 95 11.33 -14.46 -3.30
N TRP A 96 10.32 -13.85 -3.92
CA TRP A 96 9.51 -14.50 -4.96
C TRP A 96 10.33 -14.81 -6.22
N CYS A 97 11.09 -13.84 -6.76
CA CYS A 97 11.92 -14.05 -7.95
C CYS A 97 12.98 -15.13 -7.74
N VAL A 98 13.57 -15.19 -6.54
CA VAL A 98 14.55 -16.23 -6.18
C VAL A 98 13.89 -17.60 -6.07
N ARG A 99 12.67 -17.66 -5.51
CA ARG A 99 11.93 -18.92 -5.36
C ARG A 99 11.36 -19.45 -6.68
N TYR A 100 10.94 -18.56 -7.57
CA TYR A 100 10.26 -18.89 -8.83
C TYR A 100 10.94 -18.22 -10.03
N PRO A 101 12.15 -18.68 -10.42
CA PRO A 101 12.94 -18.03 -11.48
C PRO A 101 12.26 -18.05 -12.85
N GLU A 102 11.34 -18.99 -13.10
CA GLU A 102 10.55 -19.07 -14.33
C GLU A 102 9.21 -18.32 -14.26
N GLY A 103 8.93 -17.63 -13.15
CA GLY A 103 7.76 -16.75 -13.00
C GLY A 103 6.43 -17.45 -12.72
N GLN A 104 6.45 -18.74 -12.40
CA GLN A 104 5.27 -19.52 -12.00
C GLN A 104 5.33 -19.85 -10.50
N PRO A 105 4.30 -19.54 -9.71
CA PRO A 105 3.99 -20.29 -8.49
C PRO A 105 3.44 -21.69 -8.81
#